data_AF-A0A2V8FS43-F1
#
_entry.id   AF-A0A2V8FS43-F1
#
_cell.length_a   1.000
_cell.length_b   1.000
_cell.length_c   1.000
_cell.angle_alpha   90.00
_cell.angle_beta   90.00
_cell.angle_gamma   90.00
#
_symmetry.space_group_name_H-M   'P 1'
#
loop_
_entity.id
_entity.type
_entity.pdbx_description
1 polymer ?
#
loop_
_entity_poly.entity_id
_entity_poly.type
_entity_poly.pdbx_seq_one_letter_code
_entity_poly.pdbx_strand_id
1 'polypeptide(L)'
;MHSIEVRIKGKNTMVPAADVNGRTVIVVGKWLKVASIKDETFTEGNVIEEPERFITLLKQTGLRADVLTFSDKPPFTGPKHCYHCEWDNLAAIDTTDWDAWWERLPQETRKNVRRAQKRDVTVRVVDLDDELIRGIVAIYNECPIRQGKAFPHYGKDFDTVKREVSTFPENSEFLGAYVGSTLIGFIKLVYLGPMASILHIVSLTAHEDKRPTNALLAEAVAQCVRKKKTSLVYGNYTYGKKAESSLTEFKRRNGFDKVMFPTYYVPLTVKGTVTVALKLHLGLVGVLPPRLLATLLGLRYRVVVWTVAFRRWRGQWRAAARP
;
A
#
# COMPACT_ATOMS: atom_id res chain seq x y z
N MET A 1 -26.17 -7.87 3.40
CA MET A 1 -24.96 -7.56 4.20
C MET A 1 -24.27 -8.86 4.58
N HIS A 2 -22.96 -8.90 4.47
CA HIS A 2 -22.15 -10.05 4.88
C HIS A 2 -20.87 -9.54 5.58
N SER A 3 -20.04 -10.45 6.07
CA SER A 3 -18.71 -10.10 6.59
C SER A 3 -17.65 -10.63 5.65
N ILE A 4 -16.62 -9.84 5.36
CA ILE A 4 -15.50 -10.25 4.53
C ILE A 4 -14.19 -10.08 5.29
N GLU A 5 -13.21 -10.93 5.01
CA GLU A 5 -11.87 -10.81 5.56
C GLU A 5 -11.10 -9.74 4.79
N VAL A 6 -10.56 -8.77 5.52
CA VAL A 6 -9.65 -7.75 4.99
C VAL A 6 -8.39 -7.67 5.84
N ARG A 7 -7.30 -7.17 5.26
CA ARG A 7 -6.03 -7.03 5.99
C ARG A 7 -5.81 -5.59 6.45
N ILE A 8 -5.92 -5.36 7.75
CA ILE A 8 -5.71 -4.03 8.36
C ILE A 8 -4.41 -4.07 9.14
N LYS A 9 -3.44 -3.24 8.74
CA LYS A 9 -2.11 -3.15 9.37
C LYS A 9 -1.42 -4.53 9.54
N GLY A 10 -1.52 -5.35 8.51
CA GLY A 10 -0.91 -6.68 8.47
C GLY A 10 -1.68 -7.80 9.16
N LYS A 11 -2.83 -7.50 9.80
CA LYS A 11 -3.68 -8.49 10.47
C LYS A 11 -4.97 -8.74 9.70
N ASN A 12 -5.35 -10.01 9.58
CA ASN A 12 -6.65 -10.39 9.06
C ASN A 12 -7.75 -9.94 10.02
N THR A 13 -8.78 -9.28 9.48
CA THR A 13 -9.88 -8.69 10.25
C THR A 13 -11.16 -8.89 9.47
N MET A 14 -12.17 -9.49 10.12
CA MET A 14 -13.52 -9.54 9.56
C MET A 14 -14.19 -8.18 9.67
N VAL A 15 -14.71 -7.67 8.56
CA VAL A 15 -15.39 -6.38 8.51
C VAL A 15 -16.75 -6.50 7.85
N PRO A 16 -17.74 -5.67 8.26
CA PRO A 16 -19.03 -5.60 7.56
C PRO A 16 -18.83 -5.16 6.11
N ALA A 17 -19.58 -5.78 5.21
CA ALA A 17 -19.56 -5.48 3.79
C ALA A 17 -20.96 -5.57 3.14
N ALA A 18 -21.10 -4.86 2.03
CA ALA A 18 -22.24 -4.98 1.12
C ALA A 18 -21.78 -4.72 -0.32
N ASP A 19 -22.48 -5.30 -1.28
CA ASP A 19 -22.22 -5.08 -2.70
C ASP A 19 -23.14 -3.99 -3.24
N VAL A 20 -22.54 -3.02 -3.93
CA VAL A 20 -23.21 -1.86 -4.53
C VAL A 20 -22.66 -1.69 -5.95
N ASN A 21 -23.51 -1.81 -6.97
CA ASN A 21 -23.11 -1.72 -8.39
C ASN A 21 -21.92 -2.62 -8.76
N GLY A 22 -21.93 -3.88 -8.29
CA GLY A 22 -20.83 -4.82 -8.54
C GLY A 22 -19.52 -4.50 -7.81
N ARG A 23 -19.54 -3.54 -6.86
CA ARG A 23 -18.40 -3.20 -6.01
C ARG A 23 -18.67 -3.63 -4.57
N THR A 24 -17.72 -4.32 -3.95
CA THR A 24 -17.80 -4.64 -2.53
C THR A 24 -17.36 -3.43 -1.70
N VAL A 25 -18.29 -2.86 -0.95
CA VAL A 25 -18.05 -1.78 0.01
C VAL A 25 -17.80 -2.40 1.38
N ILE A 26 -16.70 -2.04 2.02
CA ILE A 26 -16.32 -2.49 3.37
C ILE A 26 -16.42 -1.34 4.36
N VAL A 27 -16.71 -1.65 5.63
CA VAL A 27 -16.72 -0.66 6.71
C VAL A 27 -15.63 -0.96 7.72
N VAL A 28 -14.75 0.01 7.94
CA VAL A 28 -13.68 -0.06 8.93
C VAL A 28 -13.85 1.00 10.02
N GLY A 29 -13.19 0.79 11.16
CA GLY A 29 -13.17 1.72 12.28
C GLY A 29 -14.23 1.41 13.35
N LYS A 30 -13.87 1.73 14.60
CA LYS A 30 -14.72 1.50 15.78
C LYS A 30 -15.50 2.75 16.15
N TRP A 31 -14.78 3.84 16.43
CA TRP A 31 -15.39 5.12 16.81
C TRP A 31 -15.99 5.83 15.61
N LEU A 32 -15.27 5.96 14.49
CA LEU A 32 -15.79 6.46 13.22
C LEU A 32 -15.87 5.30 12.25
N LYS A 33 -17.07 5.05 11.69
CA LYS A 33 -17.26 3.98 10.70
C LYS A 33 -17.06 4.55 9.30
N VAL A 34 -15.98 4.16 8.65
CA VAL A 34 -15.64 4.64 7.29
C VAL A 34 -15.92 3.52 6.31
N ALA A 35 -16.81 3.78 5.36
CA ALA A 35 -17.06 2.94 4.19
C ALA A 35 -16.05 3.27 3.10
N SER A 36 -15.45 2.24 2.48
CA SER A 36 -14.56 2.38 1.33
C SER A 36 -14.76 1.20 0.39
N ILE A 37 -14.36 1.33 -0.87
CA ILE A 37 -14.36 0.18 -1.78
C ILE A 37 -13.20 -0.75 -1.42
N LYS A 38 -13.48 -2.05 -1.36
CA LYS A 38 -12.44 -3.07 -1.17
C LYS A 38 -11.47 -3.06 -2.35
N ASP A 39 -10.17 -3.06 -2.06
CA ASP A 39 -9.10 -3.06 -3.06
C ASP A 39 -9.20 -1.91 -4.08
N GLU A 40 -9.73 -0.76 -3.66
CA GLU A 40 -9.92 0.43 -4.50
C GLU A 40 -8.65 0.83 -5.26
N THR A 41 -7.47 0.74 -4.61
CA THR A 41 -6.18 1.06 -5.25
C THR A 41 -5.86 0.19 -6.46
N PHE A 42 -6.39 -1.03 -6.50
CA PHE A 42 -6.21 -2.03 -7.56
C PHE A 42 -7.50 -2.26 -8.37
N THR A 43 -8.37 -1.26 -8.38
CA THR A 43 -9.57 -1.25 -9.22
C THR A 43 -9.35 -0.33 -10.41
N GLU A 44 -9.71 -0.81 -11.60
CA GLU A 44 -9.65 -0.02 -12.83
C GLU A 44 -10.75 1.07 -12.86
N GLY A 45 -10.35 2.25 -13.34
CA GLY A 45 -11.22 3.39 -13.55
C GLY A 45 -11.68 4.10 -12.27
N ASN A 46 -12.49 5.13 -12.44
CA ASN A 46 -13.18 5.77 -11.33
C ASN A 46 -14.23 4.79 -10.78
N VAL A 47 -14.12 4.48 -9.51
CA VAL A 47 -14.94 3.42 -8.91
C VAL A 47 -16.37 3.92 -8.63
N ILE A 48 -16.53 5.23 -8.43
CA ILE A 48 -17.81 5.91 -8.21
C ILE A 48 -17.90 7.10 -9.15
N GLU A 49 -18.60 6.93 -10.28
CA GLU A 49 -18.83 8.01 -11.25
C GLU A 49 -20.07 8.86 -10.92
N GLU A 50 -21.11 8.23 -10.37
CA GLU A 50 -22.35 8.87 -9.92
C GLU A 50 -22.48 8.76 -8.38
N PRO A 51 -21.81 9.62 -7.58
CA PRO A 51 -21.80 9.49 -6.13
C PRO A 51 -23.19 9.49 -5.50
N GLU A 52 -24.10 10.35 -5.95
CA GLU A 52 -25.43 10.46 -5.35
C GLU A 52 -26.25 9.17 -5.50
N ARG A 53 -26.17 8.57 -6.70
CA ARG A 53 -26.78 7.28 -6.97
C ARG A 53 -26.13 6.18 -6.14
N PHE A 54 -24.80 6.17 -6.06
CA PHE A 54 -24.07 5.18 -5.28
C PHE A 54 -24.41 5.26 -3.78
N ILE A 55 -24.49 6.47 -3.22
CA ILE A 55 -24.87 6.72 -1.82
C ILE A 55 -26.29 6.24 -1.55
N THR A 56 -27.22 6.49 -2.48
CA THR A 56 -28.61 6.03 -2.37
C THR A 56 -28.68 4.50 -2.28
N LEU A 57 -28.00 3.80 -3.18
CA LEU A 57 -27.93 2.34 -3.17
C LEU A 57 -27.22 1.81 -1.93
N LEU A 58 -26.12 2.43 -1.51
CA LEU A 58 -25.39 2.07 -0.30
C LEU A 58 -26.30 2.14 0.94
N LYS A 59 -27.11 3.21 1.08
CA LYS A 59 -28.07 3.34 2.18
C LYS A 59 -29.12 2.24 2.18
N GLN A 60 -29.59 1.79 1.01
CA GLN A 60 -30.55 0.69 0.88
C GLN A 60 -29.99 -0.66 1.34
N THR A 61 -28.66 -0.86 1.30
CA THR A 61 -28.05 -2.10 1.78
C THR A 61 -28.14 -2.29 3.30
N GLY A 62 -28.44 -1.22 4.06
CA GLY A 62 -28.41 -1.22 5.52
C GLY A 62 -26.99 -1.19 6.13
N LEU A 63 -25.94 -1.10 5.31
CA LEU A 63 -24.56 -1.08 5.76
C LEU A 63 -24.29 0.21 6.57
N ARG A 64 -24.09 0.05 7.88
CA ARG A 64 -23.93 1.18 8.80
C ARG A 64 -22.53 1.81 8.70
N ALA A 65 -22.44 2.97 8.06
CA ALA A 65 -21.25 3.80 7.99
C ALA A 65 -21.56 5.28 8.28
N ASP A 66 -20.57 6.00 8.82
CA ASP A 66 -20.66 7.43 9.12
C ASP A 66 -20.16 8.29 7.93
N VAL A 67 -19.14 7.80 7.22
CA VAL A 67 -18.50 8.49 6.09
C VAL A 67 -18.23 7.48 4.99
N LEU A 68 -18.51 7.83 3.73
CA LEU A 68 -18.03 7.12 2.54
C LEU A 68 -16.77 7.82 2.03
N THR A 69 -15.74 7.05 1.69
CA THR A 69 -14.52 7.57 1.05
C THR A 69 -14.22 6.85 -0.25
N PHE A 70 -13.76 7.62 -1.24
CA PHE A 70 -13.33 7.15 -2.56
C PHE A 70 -12.42 8.19 -3.21
N SER A 71 -11.60 7.76 -4.16
CA SER A 71 -10.61 8.58 -4.83
C SER A 71 -10.82 8.61 -6.34
N ASP A 72 -10.53 9.75 -6.95
CA ASP A 72 -10.35 9.80 -8.41
C ASP A 72 -9.03 9.13 -8.80
N LYS A 73 -9.03 8.46 -9.95
CA LYS A 73 -7.83 7.83 -10.53
C LYS A 73 -7.18 8.75 -11.58
N PRO A 74 -5.84 8.68 -11.73
CA PRO A 74 -5.18 9.28 -12.88
C PRO A 74 -5.65 8.65 -14.21
N PRO A 75 -5.59 9.42 -15.33
CA PRO A 75 -5.25 10.83 -15.40
C PRO A 75 -6.38 11.71 -14.84
N PHE A 76 -6.02 12.66 -13.97
CA PHE A 76 -6.96 13.53 -13.25
C PHE A 76 -6.88 14.96 -13.79
N THR A 77 -8.03 15.58 -14.03
CA THR A 77 -8.15 16.93 -14.63
C THR A 77 -8.67 18.01 -13.67
N GLY A 78 -8.93 17.68 -12.41
CA GLY A 78 -9.52 18.60 -11.42
C GLY A 78 -10.70 17.96 -10.67
N PRO A 79 -11.05 18.44 -9.45
CA PRO A 79 -12.05 17.79 -8.63
C PRO A 79 -13.41 17.72 -9.35
N LYS A 80 -13.95 16.51 -9.54
CA LYS A 80 -15.19 16.28 -10.29
C LYS A 80 -16.45 16.44 -9.44
N HIS A 81 -16.32 16.27 -8.12
CA HIS A 81 -17.46 16.22 -7.21
C HIS A 81 -17.41 17.32 -6.16
N CYS A 82 -18.59 17.89 -5.84
CA CYS A 82 -18.77 18.94 -4.84
C CYS A 82 -18.81 18.40 -3.40
N TYR A 83 -17.89 17.51 -3.04
CA TYR A 83 -17.72 17.04 -1.67
C TYR A 83 -16.41 17.53 -1.07
N HIS A 84 -16.32 17.48 0.26
CA HIS A 84 -15.05 17.65 0.94
C HIS A 84 -14.04 16.64 0.39
N CYS A 85 -12.92 17.14 -0.10
CA CYS A 85 -11.83 16.32 -0.58
C CYS A 85 -10.53 16.71 0.12
N GLU A 86 -9.69 15.71 0.31
CA GLU A 86 -8.31 15.89 0.74
C GLU A 86 -7.40 15.40 -0.37
N TRP A 87 -6.29 16.09 -0.58
CA TRP A 87 -5.31 15.73 -1.59
C TRP A 87 -4.45 14.57 -1.08
N ASP A 88 -4.49 13.45 -1.79
CA ASP A 88 -3.54 12.36 -1.62
C ASP A 88 -2.59 12.28 -2.82
N ASN A 89 -1.64 11.34 -2.78
CA ASN A 89 -0.50 11.30 -3.66
C ASN A 89 -0.09 9.88 -4.00
N LEU A 90 0.30 9.67 -5.26
CA LEU A 90 0.87 8.44 -5.77
C LEU A 90 2.21 8.69 -6.45
N ALA A 91 3.04 7.66 -6.45
CA ALA A 91 4.29 7.64 -7.18
C ALA A 91 4.03 7.02 -8.56
N ALA A 92 4.20 7.77 -9.64
CA ALA A 92 4.02 7.27 -11.00
C ALA A 92 5.25 7.54 -11.87
N ILE A 93 5.61 6.58 -12.71
CA ILE A 93 6.51 6.76 -13.84
C ILE A 93 5.64 6.90 -15.09
N ASP A 94 5.89 7.89 -15.93
CA ASP A 94 5.41 7.89 -17.31
C ASP A 94 6.12 6.79 -18.11
N THR A 95 5.34 5.88 -18.69
CA THR A 95 5.83 4.72 -19.46
C THR A 95 5.42 4.78 -20.93
N THR A 96 5.12 5.98 -21.44
CA THR A 96 4.84 6.19 -22.87
C THR A 96 6.10 6.02 -23.73
N ASP A 97 7.26 6.38 -23.19
CA ASP A 97 8.56 6.29 -23.85
C ASP A 97 9.63 5.80 -22.86
N TRP A 98 10.28 4.68 -23.20
CA TRP A 98 11.33 4.09 -22.38
C TRP A 98 12.60 4.94 -22.35
N ASP A 99 13.00 5.50 -23.49
CA ASP A 99 14.23 6.30 -23.61
C ASP A 99 14.07 7.61 -22.85
N ALA A 100 12.91 8.27 -22.97
CA ALA A 100 12.59 9.46 -22.19
C ALA A 100 12.66 9.20 -20.68
N TRP A 101 12.13 8.06 -20.20
CA TRP A 101 12.29 7.67 -18.80
C TRP A 101 13.74 7.38 -18.43
N TRP A 102 14.48 6.66 -19.27
CA TRP A 102 15.86 6.26 -18.99
C TRP A 102 16.82 7.46 -18.93
N GLU A 103 16.69 8.40 -19.85
CA GLU A 103 17.57 9.57 -19.97
C GLU A 103 17.42 10.54 -18.80
N ARG A 104 16.21 10.72 -18.27
CA ARG A 104 15.97 11.56 -17.09
C ARG A 104 16.49 10.96 -15.78
N LEU A 105 16.85 9.67 -15.74
CA LEU A 105 17.36 9.05 -14.52
C LEU A 105 18.74 9.61 -14.14
N PRO A 106 18.98 9.83 -12.83
CA PRO A 106 20.30 10.11 -12.31
C PRO A 106 21.33 9.07 -12.79
N GLN A 107 22.57 9.53 -13.00
CA GLN A 107 23.66 8.65 -13.48
C GLN A 107 23.87 7.44 -12.55
N GLU A 108 23.71 7.62 -11.23
CA GLU A 108 23.80 6.56 -10.23
C GLU A 108 22.78 5.44 -10.49
N THR A 109 21.52 5.78 -10.75
CA THR A 109 20.45 4.82 -11.03
C THR A 109 20.74 4.02 -12.29
N ARG A 110 21.12 4.69 -13.38
CA ARG A 110 21.52 4.02 -14.63
C ARG A 110 22.74 3.10 -14.42
N LYS A 111 23.71 3.51 -13.59
CA LYS A 111 24.85 2.67 -13.20
C LYS A 111 24.41 1.44 -12.40
N ASN A 112 23.42 1.55 -11.51
CA ASN A 112 22.89 0.41 -10.75
C ASN A 112 22.19 -0.62 -11.66
N VAL A 113 21.40 -0.17 -12.63
CA VAL A 113 20.76 -1.07 -13.61
C VAL A 113 21.81 -1.81 -14.45
N ARG A 114 22.80 -1.08 -15.00
CA ARG A 114 23.92 -1.70 -15.75
C ARG A 114 24.78 -2.62 -14.89
N ARG A 115 24.96 -2.30 -13.60
CA ARG A 115 25.69 -3.15 -12.66
C ARG A 115 25.01 -4.49 -12.48
N ALA A 116 23.68 -4.53 -12.42
CA ALA A 116 22.94 -5.78 -12.30
C ALA A 116 23.24 -6.71 -13.47
N GLN A 117 23.17 -6.19 -14.70
CA GLN A 117 23.53 -6.94 -15.90
C GLN A 117 24.99 -7.43 -15.87
N LYS A 118 25.94 -6.57 -15.47
CA LYS A 118 27.36 -6.94 -15.31
C LYS A 118 27.63 -7.96 -14.20
N ARG A 119 26.66 -8.22 -13.33
CA ARG A 119 26.71 -9.21 -12.24
C ARG A 119 25.75 -10.36 -12.50
N ASP A 120 25.50 -10.63 -13.77
CA ASP A 120 24.72 -11.77 -14.28
C ASP A 120 23.28 -11.82 -13.78
N VAL A 121 22.72 -10.68 -13.38
CA VAL A 121 21.30 -10.59 -13.08
C VAL A 121 20.53 -10.54 -14.38
N THR A 122 19.70 -11.55 -14.61
CA THR A 122 18.73 -11.61 -15.69
C THR A 122 17.34 -11.36 -15.14
N VAL A 123 16.49 -10.63 -15.87
CA VAL A 123 15.10 -10.41 -15.50
C VAL A 123 14.22 -10.91 -16.63
N ARG A 124 13.17 -11.65 -16.28
CA ARG A 124 12.23 -12.23 -17.24
C ARG A 124 10.82 -12.29 -16.69
N VAL A 125 9.84 -12.31 -17.60
CA VAL A 125 8.46 -12.67 -17.26
C VAL A 125 8.43 -14.12 -16.82
N VAL A 126 7.66 -14.41 -15.78
CA VAL A 126 7.53 -15.75 -15.22
C VAL A 126 6.06 -16.03 -14.91
N ASP A 127 5.64 -17.26 -15.15
CA ASP A 127 4.31 -17.72 -14.80
C ASP A 127 4.20 -17.93 -13.29
N LEU A 128 2.98 -17.76 -12.76
CA LEU A 128 2.71 -18.06 -11.36
C LEU A 128 2.53 -19.56 -11.17
N ASP A 129 3.64 -20.26 -11.00
CA ASP A 129 3.68 -21.69 -10.68
C ASP A 129 4.21 -21.96 -9.26
N ASP A 130 4.23 -23.24 -8.87
CA ASP A 130 4.72 -23.65 -7.56
C ASP A 130 6.22 -23.39 -7.36
N GLU A 131 7.02 -23.34 -8.43
CA GLU A 131 8.45 -23.01 -8.36
C GLU A 131 8.65 -21.54 -7.99
N LEU A 132 7.96 -20.63 -8.68
CA LEU A 132 7.97 -19.21 -8.35
C LEU A 132 7.48 -18.97 -6.92
N ILE A 133 6.40 -19.64 -6.51
CA ILE A 133 5.87 -19.48 -5.14
C ILE A 133 6.90 -19.92 -4.11
N ARG A 134 7.59 -21.06 -4.30
CA ARG A 134 8.69 -21.49 -3.41
C ARG A 134 9.80 -20.44 -3.36
N GLY A 135 10.16 -19.85 -4.50
CA GLY A 135 11.11 -18.75 -4.56
C GLY A 135 10.67 -17.52 -3.77
N ILE A 136 9.39 -17.11 -3.91
CA ILE A 136 8.81 -15.99 -3.17
C ILE A 136 8.80 -16.28 -1.66
N VAL A 137 8.44 -17.50 -1.24
CA VAL A 137 8.50 -17.94 0.16
C VAL A 137 9.92 -17.79 0.70
N ALA A 138 10.93 -18.24 -0.04
CA ALA A 138 12.33 -18.09 0.35
C ALA A 138 12.74 -16.62 0.49
N ILE A 139 12.37 -15.76 -0.47
CA ILE A 139 12.63 -14.32 -0.42
C ILE A 139 11.95 -13.67 0.79
N TYR A 140 10.71 -14.04 1.09
CA TYR A 140 9.98 -13.50 2.22
C TYR A 140 10.59 -13.90 3.57
N ASN A 141 11.10 -15.13 3.64
CA ASN A 141 11.65 -15.72 4.86
C ASN A 141 13.16 -15.47 5.04
N GLU A 142 13.80 -14.68 4.17
CA GLU A 142 15.21 -14.30 4.32
C GLU A 142 15.46 -13.48 5.60
N CYS A 143 14.63 -12.47 5.87
CA CYS A 143 14.85 -11.58 7.00
C CYS A 143 13.52 -11.14 7.66
N PRO A 144 13.39 -11.27 9.00
CA PRO A 144 12.19 -10.86 9.73
C PRO A 144 12.00 -9.34 9.79
N ILE A 145 13.04 -8.56 9.49
CA ILE A 145 13.04 -7.10 9.55
C ILE A 145 13.48 -6.53 8.20
N ARG A 146 12.64 -5.72 7.57
CA ARG A 146 12.99 -4.98 6.35
C ARG A 146 12.79 -3.49 6.58
N GLN A 147 13.80 -2.69 6.27
CA GLN A 147 13.81 -1.22 6.44
C GLN A 147 13.45 -0.78 7.87
N GLY A 148 13.98 -1.47 8.88
CA GLY A 148 13.77 -1.15 10.30
C GLY A 148 12.37 -1.48 10.83
N LYS A 149 11.56 -2.23 10.10
CA LYS A 149 10.23 -2.68 10.53
C LYS A 149 10.10 -4.20 10.38
N ALA A 150 9.29 -4.81 11.26
CA ALA A 150 8.91 -6.21 11.12
C ALA A 150 8.27 -6.44 9.74
N PHE A 151 8.73 -7.45 9.03
CA PHE A 151 8.29 -7.74 7.68
C PHE A 151 7.01 -8.60 7.71
N PRO A 152 5.83 -8.10 7.26
CA PRO A 152 4.55 -8.80 7.45
C PRO A 152 4.38 -10.10 6.65
N HIS A 153 5.33 -10.46 5.80
CA HIS A 153 5.32 -11.70 5.04
C HIS A 153 6.31 -12.75 5.56
N TYR A 154 7.13 -12.41 6.56
CA TYR A 154 8.05 -13.34 7.19
C TYR A 154 7.30 -14.41 8.00
N GLY A 155 7.81 -15.64 7.99
CA GLY A 155 7.30 -16.80 8.71
C GLY A 155 6.06 -17.45 8.08
N LYS A 156 5.67 -17.05 6.87
CA LYS A 156 4.48 -17.61 6.21
C LYS A 156 4.80 -18.90 5.48
N ASP A 157 3.86 -19.84 5.56
CA ASP A 157 3.87 -21.08 4.81
C ASP A 157 3.53 -20.88 3.32
N PHE A 158 3.80 -21.93 2.54
CA PHE A 158 3.60 -21.95 1.10
C PHE A 158 2.15 -21.66 0.71
N ASP A 159 1.17 -22.31 1.34
CA ASP A 159 -0.25 -22.17 0.97
C ASP A 159 -0.78 -20.76 1.25
N THR A 160 -0.32 -20.14 2.33
CA THR A 160 -0.62 -18.76 2.66
C THR A 160 0.00 -17.79 1.67
N VAL A 161 1.27 -17.98 1.30
CA VAL A 161 1.91 -17.15 0.28
C VAL A 161 1.21 -17.33 -1.07
N LYS A 162 0.96 -18.56 -1.51
CA LYS A 162 0.22 -18.89 -2.73
C LYS A 162 -1.11 -18.13 -2.79
N ARG A 163 -1.94 -18.25 -1.75
CA ARG A 163 -3.23 -17.54 -1.66
C ARG A 163 -3.08 -16.02 -1.76
N GLU A 164 -2.09 -15.41 -1.11
CA GLU A 164 -1.88 -13.96 -1.14
C GLU A 164 -1.36 -13.46 -2.51
N VAL A 165 -0.40 -14.18 -3.11
CA VAL A 165 0.21 -13.78 -4.38
C VAL A 165 -0.67 -14.11 -5.58
N SER A 166 -1.60 -15.07 -5.47
CA SER A 166 -2.56 -15.41 -6.55
C SER A 166 -3.71 -14.41 -6.72
N THR A 167 -3.73 -13.29 -5.99
CA THR A 167 -4.71 -12.21 -6.17
C THR A 167 -4.62 -11.58 -7.57
N PHE A 168 -5.74 -11.10 -8.14
CA PHE A 168 -5.77 -10.49 -9.49
C PHE A 168 -5.21 -11.40 -10.61
N PRO A 169 -5.63 -12.67 -10.73
CA PRO A 169 -5.02 -13.64 -11.64
C PRO A 169 -5.12 -13.24 -13.12
N GLU A 170 -6.22 -12.62 -13.52
CA GLU A 170 -6.47 -12.26 -14.92
C GLU A 170 -5.67 -11.04 -15.39
N ASN A 171 -5.26 -10.17 -14.45
CA ASN A 171 -4.70 -8.85 -14.74
C ASN A 171 -3.34 -8.63 -14.06
N SER A 172 -2.62 -9.69 -13.71
CA SER A 172 -1.29 -9.58 -13.10
C SER A 172 -0.21 -10.30 -13.87
N GLU A 173 1.02 -9.79 -13.76
CA GLU A 173 2.22 -10.36 -14.37
C GLU A 173 3.35 -10.36 -13.35
N PHE A 174 4.16 -11.42 -13.37
CA PHE A 174 5.32 -11.55 -12.50
C PHE A 174 6.60 -11.38 -13.30
N LEU A 175 7.54 -10.63 -12.73
CA LEU A 175 8.91 -10.54 -13.20
C LEU A 175 9.80 -11.16 -12.14
N GLY A 176 10.65 -12.10 -12.54
CA GLY A 176 11.66 -12.70 -11.66
C GLY A 176 13.06 -12.22 -12.04
N ALA A 177 13.86 -11.85 -11.04
CA ALA A 177 15.29 -11.59 -11.18
C ALA A 177 16.09 -12.82 -10.76
N TYR A 178 17.01 -13.23 -11.62
CA TYR A 178 17.75 -14.48 -11.48
C TYR A 178 19.26 -14.26 -11.60
N VAL A 179 20.02 -15.04 -10.83
CA VAL A 179 21.46 -15.28 -11.08
C VAL A 179 21.60 -16.77 -11.38
N GLY A 180 21.96 -17.10 -12.62
CA GLY A 180 21.79 -18.47 -13.11
C GLY A 180 20.33 -18.90 -13.06
N SER A 181 20.02 -20.00 -12.37
CA SER A 181 18.66 -20.49 -12.13
C SER A 181 18.03 -19.99 -10.81
N THR A 182 18.80 -19.32 -9.95
CA THR A 182 18.34 -18.94 -8.62
C THR A 182 17.56 -17.64 -8.65
N LEU A 183 16.29 -17.66 -8.20
CA LEU A 183 15.47 -16.46 -8.02
C LEU A 183 16.03 -15.62 -6.85
N ILE A 184 16.41 -14.38 -7.13
CA ILE A 184 16.97 -13.43 -6.14
C ILE A 184 16.08 -12.21 -5.90
N GLY A 185 14.99 -12.07 -6.64
CA GLY A 185 13.99 -11.01 -6.45
C GLY A 185 12.82 -11.15 -7.40
N PHE A 186 11.72 -10.47 -7.11
CA PHE A 186 10.55 -10.47 -7.98
C PHE A 186 9.77 -9.15 -7.91
N ILE A 187 9.01 -8.90 -8.96
CA ILE A 187 7.94 -7.89 -9.02
C ILE A 187 6.64 -8.59 -9.37
N LYS A 188 5.54 -8.16 -8.75
CA LYS A 188 4.18 -8.42 -9.22
C LYS A 188 3.55 -7.11 -9.69
N LEU A 189 3.21 -7.06 -10.98
CA LEU A 189 2.47 -5.97 -11.61
C LEU A 189 0.98 -6.32 -11.67
N VAL A 190 0.12 -5.32 -11.51
CA VAL A 190 -1.32 -5.42 -11.75
C VAL A 190 -1.71 -4.36 -12.79
N TYR A 191 -2.31 -4.75 -13.90
CA TYR A 191 -2.76 -3.86 -14.95
C TYR A 191 -4.17 -3.35 -14.67
N LEU A 192 -4.36 -2.04 -14.76
CA LEU A 192 -5.58 -1.31 -14.43
C LEU A 192 -5.89 -0.36 -15.59
N GLY A 193 -6.41 -0.91 -16.68
CA GLY A 193 -6.64 -0.18 -17.93
C GLY A 193 -5.34 0.38 -18.53
N PRO A 194 -5.20 1.71 -18.64
CA PRO A 194 -3.99 2.34 -19.18
C PRO A 194 -2.82 2.33 -18.18
N MET A 195 -3.05 2.04 -16.90
CA MET A 195 -2.01 2.04 -15.87
C MET A 195 -1.54 0.63 -15.50
N ALA A 196 -0.32 0.52 -14.99
CA ALA A 196 0.17 -0.64 -14.26
C ALA A 196 0.50 -0.22 -12.81
N SER A 197 0.27 -1.11 -11.84
CA SER A 197 0.57 -0.86 -10.43
C SER A 197 1.46 -1.96 -9.87
N ILE A 198 2.56 -1.59 -9.21
CA ILE A 198 3.43 -2.51 -8.49
C ILE A 198 2.73 -2.91 -7.20
N LEU A 199 2.24 -4.15 -7.15
CA LEU A 199 1.70 -4.72 -5.92
C LEU A 199 2.84 -5.16 -5.00
N HIS A 200 3.79 -5.95 -5.52
CA HIS A 200 4.97 -6.40 -4.78
C HIS A 200 6.26 -6.07 -5.54
N ILE A 201 7.30 -5.66 -4.81
CA ILE A 201 8.68 -5.56 -5.31
C ILE A 201 9.63 -5.91 -4.16
N VAL A 202 10.24 -7.10 -4.21
CA VAL A 202 11.08 -7.60 -3.12
C VAL A 202 12.25 -8.38 -3.70
N SER A 203 13.44 -8.16 -3.13
CA SER A 203 14.66 -8.89 -3.48
C SER A 203 15.37 -9.38 -2.23
N LEU A 204 16.21 -10.40 -2.39
CA LEU A 204 17.12 -10.87 -1.37
C LEU A 204 18.12 -9.76 -1.01
N THR A 205 18.23 -9.43 0.27
CA THR A 205 19.25 -8.53 0.81
C THR A 205 20.66 -9.09 0.56
N ALA A 206 20.84 -10.42 0.59
CA ALA A 206 22.11 -11.06 0.28
C ALA A 206 22.63 -10.75 -1.14
N HIS A 207 21.75 -10.35 -2.07
CA HIS A 207 22.09 -9.97 -3.44
C HIS A 207 21.94 -8.46 -3.70
N GLU A 208 21.85 -7.63 -2.66
CA GLU A 208 21.70 -6.16 -2.81
C GLU A 208 22.85 -5.53 -3.60
N ASP A 209 24.05 -6.11 -3.50
CA ASP A 209 25.25 -5.72 -4.22
C ASP A 209 25.05 -5.78 -5.75
N LYS A 210 24.20 -6.71 -6.21
CA LYS A 210 23.85 -6.95 -7.62
C LYS A 210 22.69 -6.08 -8.11
N ARG A 211 22.09 -5.26 -7.24
CA ARG A 211 21.00 -4.32 -7.60
C ARG A 211 19.80 -4.98 -8.32
N PRO A 212 19.27 -6.15 -7.87
CA PRO A 212 18.15 -6.82 -8.52
C PRO A 212 16.90 -5.95 -8.61
N THR A 213 16.60 -5.17 -7.57
CA THR A 213 15.43 -4.28 -7.53
C THR A 213 15.48 -3.20 -8.64
N ASN A 214 16.66 -2.67 -8.96
CA ASN A 214 16.80 -1.70 -10.06
C ASN A 214 16.60 -2.37 -11.43
N ALA A 215 17.12 -3.59 -11.61
CA ALA A 215 16.91 -4.35 -12.84
C ALA A 215 15.44 -4.72 -13.04
N LEU A 216 14.78 -5.20 -11.98
CA LEU A 216 13.35 -5.50 -11.97
C LEU A 216 12.50 -4.29 -12.34
N LEU A 217 12.81 -3.12 -11.78
CA LEU A 217 12.07 -1.91 -12.08
C LEU A 217 12.29 -1.44 -13.53
N ALA A 218 13.51 -1.51 -14.05
CA ALA A 218 13.79 -1.18 -15.44
C ALA A 218 13.03 -2.09 -16.41
N GLU A 219 12.98 -3.40 -16.12
CA GLU A 219 12.17 -4.34 -16.90
C GLU A 219 10.68 -4.07 -16.74
N ALA A 220 10.20 -3.72 -15.54
CA ALA A 220 8.79 -3.35 -15.34
C ALA A 220 8.37 -2.14 -16.19
N VAL A 221 9.23 -1.13 -16.33
CA VAL A 221 8.99 0.00 -17.23
C VAL A 221 8.97 -0.47 -18.69
N ALA A 222 9.91 -1.32 -19.10
CA ALA A 222 9.94 -1.89 -20.46
C ALA A 222 8.68 -2.71 -20.79
N GLN A 223 8.16 -3.49 -19.84
CA GLN A 223 6.89 -4.22 -19.98
C GLN A 223 5.71 -3.27 -20.14
N CYS A 224 5.67 -2.19 -19.37
CA CYS A 224 4.61 -1.18 -19.48
C CYS A 224 4.62 -0.53 -20.87
N VAL A 225 5.80 -0.14 -21.38
CA VAL A 225 5.96 0.41 -22.73
C VAL A 225 5.49 -0.60 -23.79
N ARG A 226 5.96 -1.85 -23.73
CA ARG A 226 5.56 -2.91 -24.68
C ARG A 226 4.05 -3.18 -24.68
N LYS A 227 3.41 -3.13 -23.52
CA LYS A 227 1.96 -3.30 -23.37
C LYS A 227 1.16 -2.00 -23.54
N LYS A 228 1.81 -0.92 -24.01
CA LYS A 228 1.20 0.40 -24.25
C LYS A 228 0.48 0.97 -23.03
N LYS A 229 1.06 0.76 -21.85
CA LYS A 229 0.61 1.39 -20.60
C LYS A 229 1.20 2.79 -20.51
N THR A 230 0.40 3.73 -20.03
CA THR A 230 0.80 5.14 -19.94
C THR A 230 1.55 5.44 -18.65
N SER A 231 1.35 4.65 -17.60
CA SER A 231 2.08 4.84 -16.35
C SER A 231 2.30 3.56 -15.54
N LEU A 232 3.38 3.57 -14.76
CA LEU A 232 3.71 2.57 -13.75
C LEU A 232 3.64 3.22 -12.36
N VAL A 233 2.69 2.77 -11.54
CA VAL A 233 2.43 3.28 -10.19
C VAL A 233 3.09 2.40 -9.15
N TYR A 234 3.65 3.01 -8.11
CA TYR A 234 4.18 2.29 -6.94
C TYR A 234 3.67 2.88 -5.64
N GLY A 235 2.40 2.66 -5.31
CA GLY A 235 1.76 3.15 -4.08
C GLY A 235 1.94 4.66 -3.86
N ASN A 236 1.84 5.11 -2.61
CA ASN A 236 1.90 6.55 -2.29
C ASN A 236 3.34 7.08 -2.36
N TYR A 237 3.53 8.28 -2.94
CA TYR A 237 4.87 8.88 -3.07
C TYR A 237 5.48 9.21 -1.70
N THR A 238 4.67 9.78 -0.82
CA THR A 238 4.98 10.11 0.57
C THR A 238 3.96 9.48 1.50
N TYR A 239 4.44 8.96 2.65
CA TYR A 239 3.59 8.34 3.66
C TYR A 239 3.51 9.22 4.91
N GLY A 240 2.34 9.84 5.13
CA GLY A 240 2.10 10.77 6.24
C GLY A 240 2.99 12.00 6.17
N LYS A 241 3.42 12.53 7.33
CA LYS A 241 4.30 13.73 7.42
C LYS A 241 5.78 13.44 7.12
N LYS A 242 6.15 12.22 6.75
CA LYS A 242 7.54 11.83 6.45
C LYS A 242 7.82 12.03 4.97
N ALA A 243 8.16 13.27 4.60
CA ALA A 243 8.59 13.59 3.24
C ALA A 243 9.91 12.87 2.90
N GLU A 244 10.82 12.77 3.87
CA GLU A 244 12.13 12.15 3.70
C GLU A 244 12.14 10.73 4.27
N SER A 245 12.13 9.74 3.38
CA SER A 245 12.32 8.34 3.71
C SER A 245 13.17 7.66 2.65
N SER A 246 13.84 6.56 3.00
CA SER A 246 14.61 5.77 2.03
C SER A 246 13.76 5.30 0.84
N LEU A 247 12.48 5.02 1.08
CA LEU A 247 11.52 4.64 0.04
C LEU A 247 11.15 5.84 -0.87
N THR A 248 10.97 7.03 -0.31
CA THR A 248 10.73 8.25 -1.10
C THR A 248 11.95 8.56 -1.97
N GLU A 249 13.15 8.46 -1.41
CA GLU A 249 14.40 8.66 -2.13
C GLU A 249 14.61 7.63 -3.24
N PHE A 250 14.31 6.36 -2.96
CA PHE A 250 14.29 5.32 -3.98
C PHE A 250 13.34 5.67 -5.12
N LYS A 251 12.11 6.08 -4.83
CA LYS A 251 11.12 6.47 -5.84
C LYS A 251 11.62 7.63 -6.70
N ARG A 252 12.07 8.72 -6.04
CA ARG A 252 12.64 9.89 -6.71
C ARG A 252 13.79 9.52 -7.65
N ARG A 253 14.76 8.74 -7.17
CA ARG A 253 15.95 8.35 -7.96
C ARG A 253 15.64 7.42 -9.13
N ASN A 254 14.52 6.71 -9.11
CA ASN A 254 14.09 5.84 -10.20
C ASN A 254 13.04 6.50 -11.11
N GLY A 255 12.86 7.83 -11.03
CA GLY A 255 12.01 8.57 -11.97
C GLY A 255 10.52 8.51 -11.64
N PHE A 256 10.13 8.13 -10.42
CA PHE A 256 8.75 8.31 -10.01
C PHE A 256 8.50 9.80 -9.72
N ASP A 257 7.42 10.32 -10.29
CA ASP A 257 6.89 11.64 -10.01
C ASP A 257 5.77 11.55 -8.98
N LYS A 258 5.61 12.64 -8.22
CA LYS A 258 4.50 12.79 -7.28
C LYS A 258 3.26 13.28 -8.03
N VAL A 259 2.30 12.40 -8.21
CA VAL A 259 1.00 12.74 -8.80
C VAL A 259 -0.02 12.93 -7.69
N MET A 260 -0.70 14.07 -7.66
CA MET A 260 -1.73 14.39 -6.68
C MET A 260 -3.11 14.00 -7.22
N PHE A 261 -3.96 13.44 -6.36
CA PHE A 261 -5.35 13.11 -6.69
C PHE A 261 -6.27 13.38 -5.50
N PRO A 262 -7.54 13.76 -5.71
CA PRO A 262 -8.47 14.00 -4.62
C PRO A 262 -9.02 12.69 -4.10
N THR A 263 -9.13 12.62 -2.77
CA THR A 263 -9.90 11.60 -2.06
C THR A 263 -11.07 12.29 -1.38
N TYR A 264 -12.27 11.89 -1.76
CA TYR A 264 -13.52 12.43 -1.27
C TYR A 264 -13.93 11.79 0.04
N TYR A 265 -14.57 12.58 0.90
CA TYR A 265 -15.14 12.15 2.17
C TYR A 265 -16.59 12.62 2.24
N VAL A 266 -17.51 11.73 1.91
CA VAL A 266 -18.94 12.04 1.88
C VAL A 266 -19.59 11.65 3.21
N PRO A 267 -20.13 12.61 3.98
CA PRO A 267 -20.81 12.30 5.22
C PRO A 267 -22.12 11.57 4.95
N LEU A 268 -22.32 10.43 5.60
CA LEU A 268 -23.55 9.62 5.51
C LEU A 268 -24.48 9.84 6.71
N THR A 269 -23.92 10.32 7.84
CA THR A 269 -24.64 10.59 9.09
C THR A 269 -24.27 11.98 9.62
N VAL A 270 -25.08 12.51 10.55
CA VAL A 270 -24.79 13.78 11.25
C VAL A 270 -23.40 13.75 11.90
N LYS A 271 -23.04 12.61 12.49
CA LYS A 271 -21.71 12.39 13.07
C LYS A 271 -20.61 12.43 12.01
N GLY A 272 -20.86 11.84 10.84
CA GLY A 272 -19.99 11.97 9.67
C GLY A 272 -19.79 13.43 9.28
N THR A 273 -20.86 14.22 9.18
CA THR A 273 -20.82 15.64 8.83
C THR A 273 -19.91 16.42 9.79
N VAL A 274 -20.12 16.27 11.11
CA VAL A 274 -19.28 16.93 12.12
C VAL A 274 -17.81 16.48 12.02
N THR A 275 -17.58 15.19 11.81
CA THR A 275 -16.21 14.63 11.72
C THR A 275 -15.48 15.12 10.47
N VAL A 276 -16.18 15.26 9.34
CA VAL A 276 -15.61 15.78 8.09
C VAL A 276 -15.32 17.27 8.22
N ALA A 277 -16.29 18.06 8.71
CA ALA A 277 -16.14 19.49 8.93
C ALA A 277 -14.97 19.84 9.88
N LEU A 278 -14.79 19.05 10.95
CA LEU A 278 -13.70 19.22 11.91
C LEU A 278 -12.39 18.50 11.51
N LYS A 279 -12.33 17.89 10.32
CA LYS A 279 -11.19 17.10 9.82
C LYS A 279 -10.74 15.93 10.71
N LEU A 280 -11.59 15.48 11.64
CA LEU A 280 -11.30 14.40 12.59
C LEU A 280 -11.13 13.03 11.91
N HIS A 281 -11.61 12.89 10.66
CA HIS A 281 -11.44 11.70 9.82
C HIS A 281 -9.97 11.44 9.43
N LEU A 282 -9.12 12.48 9.43
CA LEU A 282 -7.67 12.36 9.25
C LEU A 282 -6.94 11.80 10.49
N GLY A 283 -7.68 11.56 11.57
CA GLY A 283 -7.17 11.12 12.86
C GLY A 283 -6.69 12.28 13.72
N LEU A 284 -6.72 12.08 15.04
CA LEU A 284 -6.35 13.10 16.04
C LEU A 284 -4.94 13.67 15.83
N VAL A 285 -4.01 12.86 15.31
CA VAL A 285 -2.62 13.27 15.03
C VAL A 285 -2.53 14.26 13.85
N GLY A 286 -3.50 14.22 12.93
CA GLY A 286 -3.59 15.14 11.80
C GLY A 286 -4.16 16.50 12.19
N VAL A 287 -5.04 16.54 13.20
CA VAL A 287 -5.81 17.74 13.60
C VAL A 287 -5.18 18.50 14.78
N LEU A 288 -4.50 17.80 15.69
CA LEU A 288 -3.94 18.42 16.89
C LEU A 288 -2.75 19.34 16.56
N PRO A 289 -2.71 20.57 17.11
CA PRO A 289 -1.54 21.43 17.05
C PRO A 289 -0.28 20.71 17.57
N PRO A 290 0.92 20.93 16.99
CA PRO A 290 2.13 20.19 17.34
C PRO A 290 2.46 20.16 18.85
N ARG A 291 2.17 21.27 19.56
CA ARG A 291 2.40 21.40 21.02
C ARG A 291 1.48 20.48 21.85
N LEU A 292 0.22 20.34 21.44
CA LEU A 292 -0.75 19.43 22.07
C LEU A 292 -0.42 17.97 21.77
N LEU A 293 0.08 17.68 20.57
CA LEU A 293 0.52 16.33 20.22
C LEU A 293 1.71 15.89 21.09
N ALA A 294 2.70 16.76 21.27
CA ALA A 294 3.89 16.48 22.07
C ALA A 294 3.54 16.23 23.56
N THR A 295 2.61 17.03 24.11
CA THR A 295 2.14 16.86 25.49
C THR A 295 1.35 15.57 25.67
N LEU A 296 0.43 15.22 24.77
CA LEU A 296 -0.32 13.97 24.82
C LEU A 296 0.55 12.73 24.64
N LEU A 297 1.58 12.79 23.78
CA LEU A 297 2.57 11.73 23.64
C LEU A 297 3.41 11.57 24.92
N GLY A 298 3.80 12.68 25.57
CA GLY A 298 4.50 12.67 26.85
C GLY A 298 3.64 12.10 28.00
N LEU A 299 2.36 12.44 28.05
CA LEU A 299 1.38 11.85 28.98
C LEU A 299 1.20 10.36 28.74
N ARG A 300 1.07 9.92 27.48
CA ARG A 300 1.00 8.51 27.13
C ARG A 300 2.25 7.75 27.56
N TYR A 301 3.44 8.34 27.36
CA TYR A 301 4.70 7.76 27.84
C TYR A 301 4.67 7.59 29.36
N ARG A 302 4.27 8.63 30.11
CA ARG A 302 4.14 8.58 31.57
C ARG A 302 3.15 7.52 32.03
N VAL A 303 1.96 7.42 31.40
CA VAL A 303 0.96 6.39 31.71
C VAL A 303 1.51 5.00 31.45
N VAL A 304 2.16 4.76 30.31
CA VAL A 304 2.77 3.45 30.00
C VAL A 304 3.84 3.08 31.02
N VAL A 305 4.75 4.00 31.35
CA VAL A 305 5.78 3.81 32.39
C VAL A 305 5.14 3.48 33.74
N TRP A 306 4.10 4.22 34.13
CA TRP A 306 3.34 3.97 35.37
C TRP A 306 2.66 2.60 35.36
N THR A 307 2.04 2.21 34.25
CA THR A 307 1.33 0.94 34.12
C THR A 307 2.31 -0.25 34.17
N VAL A 308 3.50 -0.09 33.57
CA VAL A 308 4.58 -1.07 33.60
C VAL A 308 5.18 -1.17 35.01
N ALA A 309 5.45 -0.04 35.67
CA ALA A 309 5.94 0.02 37.04
C ALA A 309 4.94 -0.61 38.03
N PHE A 310 3.65 -0.30 37.88
CA PHE A 310 2.57 -0.84 38.71
C PHE A 310 2.37 -2.36 38.52
N ARG A 311 2.51 -2.88 37.28
CA ARG A 311 2.52 -4.32 37.01
C ARG A 311 3.73 -5.02 37.64
N ARG A 312 4.91 -4.40 37.61
CA ARG A 312 6.13 -4.92 38.23
C ARG A 312 6.02 -4.96 39.75
N TRP A 313 5.43 -3.93 40.35
CA TRP A 313 5.12 -3.86 41.78
C TRP A 313 4.10 -4.93 42.22
N ARG A 314 2.99 -5.11 41.49
CA ARG A 314 2.03 -6.22 41.75
C ARG A 314 2.64 -7.62 41.58
N GLY A 315 3.58 -7.78 40.63
CA GLY A 315 4.28 -9.05 40.41
C GLY A 315 5.18 -9.44 41.57
N GLN A 316 5.89 -8.47 42.16
CA GLN A 316 6.75 -8.68 43.34
C GLN A 316 5.94 -8.98 44.61
N TRP A 317 4.80 -8.31 44.82
CA TRP A 317 3.91 -8.61 45.94
C TRP A 317 3.29 -10.01 45.91
N ARG A 318 2.96 -10.54 44.72
CA ARG A 318 2.46 -11.93 44.57
C ARG A 318 3.53 -13.00 44.75
N ALA A 319 4.81 -12.65 44.58
CA ALA A 319 5.94 -13.54 44.85
C ALA A 319 6.32 -13.57 46.34
N ALA A 320 6.14 -12.45 47.06
CA ALA A 320 6.39 -12.34 48.50
C ALA A 320 5.25 -12.85 49.40
N ALA A 321 4.05 -13.09 48.85
CA ALA A 321 2.87 -13.55 49.57
C ALA A 321 2.53 -15.04 49.35
N ARG A 322 3.47 -15.82 48.81
CA ARG A 322 3.37 -17.29 48.81
C ARG A 322 4.14 -17.81 50.03
N PRO A 323 3.46 -18.33 51.08
CA PRO A 323 4.14 -18.97 52.20
C PRO A 323 4.88 -20.23 51.78
#